data_AF-A0A7C1HKU9-F1
#
_entry.id   AF-A0A7C1HKU9-F1
#
_cell.length_a   1.000
_cell.length_b   1.000
_cell.length_c   1.000
_cell.angle_alpha   90.00
_cell.angle_beta   90.00
_cell.angle_gamma   90.00
#
_symmetry.space_group_name_H-M   'P 1'
#
loop_
_entity.id
_entity.type
_entity.pdbx_description
1 polymer ?
#
loop_
_entity_poly.entity_id
_entity_poly.type
_entity_poly.pdbx_seq_one_letter_code
_entity_poly.pdbx_strand_id
1 'polypeptide(L)'
;MAHYLFLTGQLAAPSLRSVLEKMEPPFEYDVHVMPITVAALAECGWISRHLPDADGYDAVYIPGLCQGPISLIQEVAGGTPVKRGPDHLKDLPGFFDLEGEAVSLEGHDITILAEIVDAHLLSDSETVRRAHRFREDGADIIDLGGPVSGKFPGVEGKVRLLRGEGFRVSVDTFDGGSLRRAAEAGAELLLSVNGSNIDSVLDLGCRVVVIPDFRDRSLDSLESNIEVLESAGVPYLADPVLDPFPFGLVGSLERYIQFRRLYPDTPMLMGIGNQTELMEADSSGVNAMMAAICTELSIDAVLTTSVVSWAEGAVAEFDRARRLMFWSRDSKVLPKHAKAGL
;
A
#
# COMPACT_ATOMS: atom_id res chain seq x y z
N MET A 1 31.71 25.68 1.35
CA MET A 1 30.57 24.83 1.76
C MET A 1 29.73 25.69 2.68
N ALA A 2 28.40 25.59 2.66
CA ALA A 2 27.60 26.42 3.57
C ALA A 2 27.91 26.04 5.03
N HIS A 3 27.91 27.00 5.95
CA HIS A 3 28.16 26.78 7.37
C HIS A 3 27.00 27.31 8.20
N TYR A 4 26.31 26.43 8.94
CA TYR A 4 25.09 26.79 9.70
C TYR A 4 25.27 26.67 11.21
N LEU A 5 24.68 27.60 11.94
CA LEU A 5 24.62 27.56 13.40
C LEU A 5 23.24 27.07 13.86
N PHE A 6 23.20 26.00 14.67
CA PHE A 6 21.96 25.53 15.29
C PHE A 6 21.88 25.91 16.76
N LEU A 7 20.81 26.61 17.14
CA LEU A 7 20.52 26.92 18.54
C LEU A 7 19.59 25.87 19.14
N THR A 8 19.93 25.39 20.34
CA THR A 8 19.10 24.40 21.05
C THR A 8 19.19 24.56 22.57
N GLY A 9 18.31 23.87 23.29
CA GLY A 9 18.35 23.77 24.75
C GLY A 9 19.07 22.50 25.22
N GLN A 10 19.33 22.40 26.52
CA GLN A 10 20.12 21.32 27.11
C GLN A 10 19.57 19.92 26.83
N LEU A 11 18.25 19.72 26.93
CA LEU A 11 17.64 18.39 26.73
C LEU A 11 17.69 17.91 25.28
N ALA A 12 17.60 18.83 24.33
CA ALA A 12 17.54 18.50 22.91
C ALA A 12 18.95 18.41 22.26
N ALA A 13 19.98 18.93 22.92
CA ALA A 13 21.34 18.97 22.38
C ALA A 13 21.92 17.61 21.98
N PRO A 14 21.83 16.53 22.80
CA PRO A 14 22.34 15.21 22.42
C PRO A 14 21.62 14.66 21.18
N SER A 15 20.29 14.80 21.14
CA SER A 15 19.47 14.31 20.03
C SER A 15 19.73 15.09 18.74
N LEU A 16 19.87 16.42 18.82
CA LEU A 16 20.17 17.25 17.66
C LEU A 16 21.52 16.88 17.05
N ARG A 17 22.56 16.73 17.88
CA ARG A 17 23.90 16.27 17.41
C ARG A 17 23.81 14.90 16.76
N SER A 18 23.10 13.96 17.38
CA SER A 18 22.93 12.62 16.83
C SER A 18 22.23 12.63 15.46
N VAL A 19 21.22 13.50 15.25
CA VAL A 19 20.54 13.62 13.96
C VAL A 19 21.46 14.26 12.91
N LEU A 20 22.15 15.35 13.26
CA LEU A 20 23.08 16.05 12.37
C LEU A 20 24.27 15.17 11.95
N GLU A 21 24.80 14.35 12.87
CA GLU A 21 25.86 13.39 12.54
C GLU A 21 25.34 12.28 11.60
N LYS A 22 24.17 11.72 11.87
CA LYS A 22 23.60 10.62 11.07
C LYS A 22 23.17 11.04 9.67
N MET A 23 22.80 12.30 9.48
CA MET A 23 22.31 12.78 8.18
C MET A 23 23.43 13.19 7.22
N GLU A 24 24.69 13.17 7.67
CA GLU A 24 25.88 13.52 6.87
C GLU A 24 25.65 14.71 5.92
N PRO A 25 25.29 15.89 6.47
CA PRO A 25 24.82 16.99 5.64
C PRO A 25 25.94 17.51 4.72
N PRO A 26 25.62 18.00 3.50
CA PRO A 26 26.56 18.63 2.57
C PRO A 26 26.91 20.07 2.99
N PHE A 27 26.78 20.38 4.29
CA PHE A 27 27.10 21.65 4.91
C PHE A 27 27.84 21.42 6.22
N GLU A 28 28.68 22.38 6.59
CA GLU A 28 29.30 22.42 7.91
C GLU A 28 28.26 22.93 8.92
N TYR A 29 28.40 22.52 10.18
CA TYR A 29 27.49 22.97 11.23
C TYR A 29 28.17 23.10 12.58
N ASP A 30 27.68 24.07 13.36
CA ASP A 30 27.96 24.20 14.79
C ASP A 30 26.65 24.12 15.59
N VAL A 31 26.74 23.56 16.81
CA VAL A 31 25.59 23.47 17.74
C VAL A 31 25.87 24.28 18.99
N HIS A 32 25.13 25.38 19.16
CA HIS A 32 25.17 26.20 20.36
C HIS A 32 24.04 25.81 21.32
N VAL A 33 24.43 25.36 22.52
CA VAL A 33 23.49 24.99 23.59
C VAL A 33 23.27 26.20 24.49
N MET A 34 22.09 26.81 24.37
CA MET A 34 21.69 27.94 25.20
C MET A 34 21.47 27.50 26.67
N PRO A 35 21.58 28.42 27.64
CA PRO A 35 21.40 28.13 29.06
C PRO A 35 19.91 27.97 29.44
N ILE A 36 19.19 27.08 28.76
CA ILE A 36 17.79 26.73 28.99
C ILE A 36 17.60 25.22 28.86
N THR A 37 16.75 24.64 29.69
CA THR A 37 16.47 23.20 29.67
C THR A 37 15.76 22.76 28.38
N VAL A 38 14.71 23.50 27.97
CA VAL A 38 13.90 23.24 26.77
C VAL A 38 13.76 24.52 25.95
N ALA A 39 14.34 24.55 24.76
CA ALA A 39 14.27 25.72 23.88
C ALA A 39 13.01 25.77 23.01
N ALA A 40 12.27 24.66 22.87
CA ALA A 40 11.10 24.56 22.00
C ALA A 40 9.98 25.55 22.34
N LEU A 41 9.90 26.04 23.59
CA LEU A 41 8.90 27.04 24.02
C LEU A 41 9.53 28.38 24.38
N ALA A 42 10.81 28.59 24.03
CA ALA A 42 11.48 29.84 24.32
C ALA A 42 10.93 30.99 23.47
N GLU A 43 10.78 32.16 24.07
CA GLU A 43 10.43 33.40 23.37
C GLU A 43 11.62 33.89 22.53
N CYS A 44 11.37 34.37 21.31
CA CYS A 44 12.40 34.87 20.40
C CYS A 44 13.22 36.01 21.01
N GLY A 45 12.60 36.87 21.83
CA GLY A 45 13.32 37.92 22.55
C GLY A 45 14.24 37.39 23.66
N TRP A 46 14.01 36.19 24.18
CA TRP A 46 14.96 35.53 25.08
C TRP A 46 16.13 34.94 24.30
N ILE A 47 15.85 34.31 23.16
CA ILE A 47 16.87 33.74 22.27
C ILE A 47 17.82 34.84 21.76
N SER A 48 17.31 36.02 21.39
CA SER A 48 18.15 37.11 20.89
C SER A 48 19.21 37.58 21.89
N ARG A 49 18.92 37.51 23.21
CA ARG A 49 19.88 37.85 24.27
C ARG A 49 20.95 36.78 24.53
N HIS A 50 20.73 35.57 24.00
CA HIS A 50 21.63 34.42 24.16
C HIS A 50 22.17 33.93 22.82
N LEU A 51 22.00 34.73 21.75
CA LEU A 51 22.60 34.46 20.47
C LEU A 51 24.12 34.63 20.62
N PRO A 52 24.95 33.62 20.31
CA PRO A 52 26.39 33.79 20.25
C PRO A 52 26.76 34.68 19.05
N ASP A 53 28.04 34.98 18.89
CA ASP A 53 28.51 35.63 17.68
C ASP A 53 28.11 34.78 16.44
N ALA A 54 27.33 35.40 15.55
CA ALA A 54 26.77 34.77 14.35
C ALA A 54 27.53 35.20 13.09
N ASP A 55 28.59 36.00 13.23
CA ASP A 55 29.43 36.41 12.12
C ASP A 55 30.15 35.18 11.53
N GLY A 56 30.07 35.05 10.20
CA GLY A 56 30.72 33.96 9.47
C GLY A 56 29.86 32.71 9.23
N TYR A 57 28.65 32.64 9.78
CA TYR A 57 27.67 31.62 9.38
C TYR A 57 26.80 32.10 8.22
N ASP A 58 26.37 31.18 7.36
CA ASP A 58 25.43 31.47 6.27
C ASP A 58 23.97 31.57 6.75
N ALA A 59 23.65 30.92 7.88
CA ALA A 59 22.35 31.03 8.54
C ALA A 59 22.41 30.53 10.00
N VAL A 60 21.50 31.05 10.82
CA VAL A 60 21.21 30.56 12.18
C VAL A 60 19.84 29.88 12.20
N TYR A 61 19.78 28.64 12.67
CA TYR A 61 18.56 27.87 12.84
C TYR A 61 18.13 27.80 14.31
N ILE A 62 16.91 28.24 14.58
CA ILE A 62 16.27 28.18 15.91
C ILE A 62 15.22 27.06 15.96
N PRO A 63 14.82 26.55 17.14
CA PRO A 63 13.77 25.54 17.22
C PRO A 63 12.44 26.01 16.59
N GLY A 64 11.74 25.13 15.88
CA GLY A 64 10.52 25.48 15.12
C GLY A 64 9.40 26.06 15.99
N LEU A 65 9.22 25.48 17.17
CA LEU A 65 8.14 25.79 18.11
C LEU A 65 8.34 27.06 18.97
N CYS A 66 9.47 27.78 18.81
CA CYS A 66 9.74 28.99 19.60
C CYS A 66 8.62 30.04 19.45
N GLN A 67 8.39 30.86 20.46
CA GLN A 67 7.28 31.81 20.47
C GLN A 67 7.74 33.22 20.11
N GLY A 68 6.86 34.02 19.52
CA GLY A 68 7.14 35.42 19.19
C GLY A 68 7.83 35.68 17.84
N PRO A 69 8.09 36.98 17.53
CA PRO A 69 8.57 37.40 16.22
C PRO A 69 10.07 37.13 16.03
N ILE A 70 10.40 36.43 14.95
CA ILE A 70 11.79 36.08 14.58
C ILE A 70 12.66 37.32 14.30
N SER A 71 12.05 38.44 13.93
CA SER A 71 12.74 39.71 13.66
C SER A 71 13.59 40.18 14.83
N LEU A 72 13.20 39.88 16.08
CA LEU A 72 13.96 40.24 17.28
C LEU A 72 15.34 39.57 17.35
N ILE A 73 15.48 38.38 16.77
CA ILE A 73 16.75 37.67 16.68
C ILE A 73 17.50 38.16 15.44
N GLN A 74 16.79 38.38 14.35
CA GLN A 74 17.36 38.89 13.09
C GLN A 74 18.06 40.25 13.27
N GLU A 75 17.52 41.13 14.10
CA GLU A 75 18.08 42.45 14.42
C GLU A 75 19.47 42.39 15.10
N VAL A 76 19.73 41.33 15.87
CA VAL A 76 20.99 41.17 16.60
C VAL A 76 21.98 40.21 15.91
N ALA A 77 21.56 39.51 14.86
CA ALA A 77 22.34 38.49 14.17
C ALA A 77 23.40 39.02 13.18
N GLY A 78 23.78 40.30 13.25
CA GLY A 78 24.89 40.84 12.45
C GLY A 78 24.69 40.89 10.93
N GLY A 79 23.48 40.58 10.44
CA GLY A 79 23.18 40.41 9.01
C GLY A 79 23.09 38.95 8.57
N THR A 80 23.46 38.00 9.43
CA THR A 80 23.28 36.56 9.19
C THR A 80 21.79 36.21 9.22
N PRO A 81 21.22 35.56 8.18
CA PRO A 81 19.83 35.15 8.15
C PRO A 81 19.46 34.22 9.31
N VAL A 82 18.34 34.49 9.97
CA VAL A 82 17.79 33.64 11.04
C VAL A 82 16.55 32.92 10.51
N LYS A 83 16.50 31.60 10.69
CA LYS A 83 15.41 30.73 10.23
C LYS A 83 14.89 29.89 11.37
N ARG A 84 13.59 29.59 11.36
CA ARG A 84 13.00 28.54 12.18
C ARG A 84 13.28 27.18 11.54
N GLY A 85 13.82 26.26 12.30
CA GLY A 85 13.92 24.85 11.93
C GLY A 85 12.56 24.14 12.04
N PRO A 86 12.51 22.82 11.85
CA PRO A 86 11.28 22.05 12.00
C PRO A 86 10.81 21.97 13.46
N ASP A 87 9.53 21.62 13.64
CA ASP A 87 8.92 21.44 14.97
C ASP A 87 9.52 20.26 15.74
N HIS A 88 9.98 19.23 15.02
CA HIS A 88 10.63 18.05 15.60
C HIS A 88 12.00 17.79 14.96
N LEU A 89 12.97 17.40 15.79
CA LEU A 89 14.34 17.10 15.33
C LEU A 89 14.40 16.00 14.26
N LYS A 90 13.49 15.02 14.31
CA LYS A 90 13.43 13.94 13.31
C LYS A 90 13.12 14.43 11.89
N ASP A 91 12.52 15.61 11.76
CA ASP A 91 12.14 16.18 10.47
C ASP A 91 13.27 17.05 9.87
N LEU A 92 14.41 17.17 10.58
CA LEU A 92 15.56 17.99 10.16
C LEU A 92 16.17 17.59 8.81
N PRO A 93 16.31 16.29 8.46
CA PRO A 93 16.79 15.90 7.13
C PRO A 93 15.88 16.44 6.01
N GLY A 94 14.58 16.17 6.11
CA GLY A 94 13.59 16.65 5.13
C GLY A 94 13.46 18.17 5.09
N PHE A 95 13.73 18.87 6.19
CA PHE A 95 13.70 20.33 6.24
C PHE A 95 14.79 21.00 5.39
N PHE A 96 15.94 20.35 5.20
CA PHE A 96 17.02 20.86 4.35
C PHE A 96 16.95 20.39 2.90
N ASP A 97 15.85 19.76 2.48
CA ASP A 97 15.76 18.99 1.22
C ASP A 97 16.96 18.03 1.05
N LEU A 98 17.58 17.67 2.16
CA LEU A 98 18.45 16.52 2.22
C LEU A 98 17.47 15.38 2.18
N GLU A 99 17.24 14.92 0.95
CA GLU A 99 16.66 13.62 0.68
C GLU A 99 17.41 12.65 1.60
N GLY A 100 16.82 12.38 2.78
CA GLY A 100 17.08 11.13 3.46
C GLY A 100 16.91 10.09 2.36
N GLU A 101 17.98 9.30 2.13
CA GLU A 101 18.16 8.41 0.99
C GLU A 101 16.84 8.07 0.30
N ALA A 102 16.72 8.41 -0.99
CA ALA A 102 15.55 8.05 -1.78
C ALA A 102 15.22 6.57 -1.53
N VAL A 103 14.11 6.33 -0.82
CA VAL A 103 13.76 4.99 -0.39
C VAL A 103 13.33 4.19 -1.61
N SER A 104 13.91 3.00 -1.80
CA SER A 104 13.49 2.13 -2.88
C SER A 104 12.10 1.56 -2.55
N LEU A 105 11.15 1.80 -3.46
CA LEU A 105 9.79 1.25 -3.43
C LEU A 105 9.61 0.17 -4.51
N GLU A 106 10.70 -0.49 -4.91
CA GLU A 106 10.66 -1.52 -5.94
C GLU A 106 10.08 -2.85 -5.43
N GLY A 107 10.20 -3.13 -4.14
CA GLY A 107 9.74 -4.38 -3.52
C GLY A 107 8.24 -4.41 -3.24
N HIS A 108 7.62 -5.57 -3.46
CA HIS A 108 6.26 -5.90 -3.05
C HIS A 108 6.11 -7.43 -2.93
N ASP A 109 5.16 -7.90 -2.12
CA ASP A 109 4.84 -9.32 -1.93
C ASP A 109 3.35 -9.66 -2.06
N ILE A 110 2.49 -8.64 -2.17
CA ILE A 110 1.06 -8.82 -2.48
C ILE A 110 0.90 -8.86 -3.99
N THR A 111 0.32 -9.92 -4.55
CA THR A 111 -0.01 -10.04 -5.98
C THR A 111 -1.28 -9.28 -6.32
N ILE A 112 -1.31 -8.51 -7.40
CA ILE A 112 -2.53 -7.84 -7.89
C ILE A 112 -3.15 -8.65 -9.04
N LEU A 113 -4.38 -9.09 -8.82
CA LEU A 113 -5.30 -9.56 -9.86
C LEU A 113 -6.17 -8.36 -10.26
N ALA A 114 -5.97 -7.84 -11.46
CA ALA A 114 -6.78 -6.75 -11.99
C ALA A 114 -7.90 -7.30 -12.87
N GLU A 115 -9.13 -7.13 -12.41
CA GLU A 115 -10.33 -7.67 -13.04
C GLU A 115 -10.79 -6.82 -14.21
N ILE A 116 -10.89 -7.47 -15.38
CA ILE A 116 -11.68 -6.99 -16.50
C ILE A 116 -13.12 -7.48 -16.28
N VAL A 117 -13.94 -6.62 -15.66
CA VAL A 117 -15.36 -6.90 -15.40
C VAL A 117 -16.11 -7.15 -16.71
N ASP A 118 -17.02 -8.12 -16.68
CA ASP A 118 -17.85 -8.53 -17.82
C ASP A 118 -17.02 -8.80 -19.09
N ALA A 119 -15.86 -9.45 -18.94
CA ALA A 119 -14.95 -9.72 -20.05
C ALA A 119 -15.62 -10.45 -21.23
N HIS A 120 -16.67 -11.23 -20.96
CA HIS A 120 -17.49 -11.91 -21.96
C HIS A 120 -18.24 -10.97 -22.92
N LEU A 121 -18.50 -9.73 -22.53
CA LEU A 121 -19.18 -8.71 -23.36
C LEU A 121 -18.21 -7.91 -24.22
N LEU A 122 -16.91 -7.98 -23.91
CA LEU A 122 -15.89 -7.18 -24.56
C LEU A 122 -15.41 -7.85 -25.86
N SER A 123 -15.08 -7.04 -26.86
CA SER A 123 -14.32 -7.52 -28.02
C SER A 123 -12.89 -7.87 -27.62
N ASP A 124 -12.24 -8.71 -28.43
CA ASP A 124 -10.86 -9.13 -28.19
C ASP A 124 -9.88 -7.94 -28.13
N SER A 125 -10.07 -6.94 -29.00
CA SER A 125 -9.26 -5.71 -28.98
C SER A 125 -9.46 -4.90 -27.69
N GLU A 126 -10.68 -4.87 -27.17
CA GLU A 126 -11.00 -4.17 -25.92
C GLU A 126 -10.38 -4.89 -24.72
N THR A 127 -10.49 -6.22 -24.68
CA THR A 127 -9.90 -7.08 -23.66
C THR A 127 -8.38 -6.90 -23.61
N VAL A 128 -7.70 -6.98 -24.76
CA VAL A 128 -6.24 -6.79 -24.85
C VAL A 128 -5.83 -5.39 -24.42
N ARG A 129 -6.55 -4.35 -24.87
CA ARG A 129 -6.23 -2.97 -24.48
C ARG A 129 -6.34 -2.75 -22.96
N ARG A 130 -7.39 -3.28 -22.32
CA ARG A 130 -7.54 -3.20 -20.86
C ARG A 130 -6.46 -3.98 -20.13
N ALA A 131 -6.09 -5.16 -20.61
CA ALA A 131 -5.00 -5.96 -20.06
C ALA A 131 -3.65 -5.22 -20.09
N HIS A 132 -3.35 -4.54 -21.19
CA HIS A 132 -2.14 -3.70 -21.28
C HIS A 132 -2.15 -2.56 -20.27
N ARG A 133 -3.26 -1.82 -20.19
CA ARG A 133 -3.41 -0.74 -19.21
C ARG A 133 -3.21 -1.26 -17.78
N PHE A 134 -3.86 -2.35 -17.40
CA PHE A 134 -3.69 -2.90 -16.05
C PHE A 134 -2.27 -3.38 -15.76
N ARG A 135 -1.56 -3.92 -16.75
CA ARG A 135 -0.14 -4.26 -16.58
C ARG A 135 0.72 -3.00 -16.40
N GLU A 136 0.44 -1.92 -17.12
CA GLU A 136 1.10 -0.61 -16.94
C GLU A 136 0.78 -0.01 -15.56
N ASP A 137 -0.43 -0.23 -15.06
CA ASP A 137 -0.89 0.16 -13.73
C ASP A 137 -0.32 -0.74 -12.61
N GLY A 138 0.45 -1.78 -12.93
CA GLY A 138 1.14 -2.63 -11.94
C GLY A 138 0.45 -3.95 -11.60
N ALA A 139 -0.57 -4.37 -12.36
CA ALA A 139 -1.17 -5.69 -12.20
C ALA A 139 -0.20 -6.83 -12.54
N ASP A 140 -0.18 -7.88 -11.72
CA ASP A 140 0.64 -9.07 -11.95
C ASP A 140 -0.11 -10.14 -12.76
N ILE A 141 -1.43 -10.22 -12.56
CA ILE A 141 -2.34 -11.16 -13.21
C ILE A 141 -3.55 -10.38 -13.72
N ILE A 142 -3.97 -10.69 -14.94
CA ILE A 142 -5.21 -10.14 -15.51
C ILE A 142 -6.34 -11.13 -15.24
N ASP A 143 -7.33 -10.70 -14.47
CA ASP A 143 -8.51 -11.51 -14.18
C ASP A 143 -9.62 -11.23 -15.20
N LEU A 144 -10.25 -12.30 -15.70
CA LEU A 144 -11.37 -12.22 -16.62
C LEU A 144 -12.67 -12.49 -15.85
N GLY A 145 -13.40 -11.42 -15.53
CA GLY A 145 -14.71 -11.48 -14.87
C GLY A 145 -15.79 -12.05 -15.78
N GLY A 146 -16.35 -13.20 -15.39
CA GLY A 146 -17.43 -13.89 -16.08
C GLY A 146 -18.82 -13.37 -15.70
N PRO A 147 -19.88 -13.91 -16.32
CA PRO A 147 -21.25 -13.59 -15.93
C PRO A 147 -21.55 -14.00 -14.48
N VAL A 148 -22.38 -13.21 -13.79
CA VAL A 148 -22.88 -13.51 -12.43
C VAL A 148 -23.53 -14.89 -12.34
N SER A 149 -24.17 -15.34 -13.42
CA SER A 149 -24.71 -16.69 -13.52
C SER A 149 -24.64 -17.22 -14.95
N GLY A 150 -24.45 -18.54 -15.06
CA GLY A 150 -24.37 -19.23 -16.34
C GLY A 150 -22.96 -19.29 -16.91
N LYS A 151 -22.87 -19.86 -18.12
CA LYS A 151 -21.59 -20.13 -18.79
C LYS A 151 -20.92 -18.82 -19.19
N PHE A 152 -19.60 -18.72 -18.99
CA PHE A 152 -18.75 -17.71 -19.64
C PHE A 152 -18.57 -18.07 -21.13
N PRO A 153 -19.22 -17.37 -22.08
CA PRO A 153 -19.10 -17.65 -23.50
C PRO A 153 -17.71 -17.25 -24.03
N GLY A 154 -17.07 -18.14 -24.79
CA GLY A 154 -15.78 -17.84 -25.43
C GLY A 154 -14.58 -17.76 -24.48
N VAL A 155 -14.71 -18.23 -23.24
CA VAL A 155 -13.65 -18.17 -22.21
C VAL A 155 -12.30 -18.69 -22.71
N GLU A 156 -12.28 -19.84 -23.40
CA GLU A 156 -11.03 -20.41 -23.93
C GLU A 156 -10.32 -19.48 -24.92
N GLY A 157 -11.09 -18.81 -25.78
CA GLY A 157 -10.57 -17.89 -26.78
C GLY A 157 -9.92 -16.68 -26.12
N LYS A 158 -10.58 -16.11 -25.10
CA LYS A 158 -10.06 -14.97 -24.35
C LYS A 158 -8.83 -15.31 -23.51
N VAL A 159 -8.82 -16.48 -22.87
CA VAL A 159 -7.64 -16.96 -22.15
C VAL A 159 -6.47 -17.17 -23.12
N ARG A 160 -6.67 -17.91 -24.23
CA ARG A 160 -5.61 -18.13 -25.23
C ARG A 160 -5.09 -16.82 -25.84
N LEU A 161 -5.99 -15.86 -26.08
CA LEU A 161 -5.65 -14.52 -26.57
C LEU A 161 -4.68 -13.81 -25.61
N LEU A 162 -5.07 -13.67 -24.33
CA LEU A 162 -4.23 -12.98 -23.35
C LEU A 162 -2.92 -13.74 -23.04
N ARG A 163 -2.96 -15.07 -22.99
CA ARG A 163 -1.74 -15.90 -22.86
C ARG A 163 -0.82 -15.71 -24.06
N GLY A 164 -1.36 -15.59 -25.27
CA GLY A 164 -0.60 -15.31 -26.49
C GLY A 164 0.12 -13.96 -26.48
N GLU A 165 -0.47 -12.96 -25.83
CA GLU A 165 0.13 -11.63 -25.58
C GLU A 165 1.11 -11.61 -24.38
N GLY A 166 1.33 -12.76 -23.74
CA GLY A 166 2.27 -12.93 -22.64
C GLY A 166 1.75 -12.53 -21.26
N PHE A 167 0.43 -12.35 -21.09
CA PHE A 167 -0.16 -12.09 -19.78
C PHE A 167 -0.28 -13.37 -18.93
N ARG A 168 -0.18 -13.20 -17.61
CA ARG A 168 -0.72 -14.17 -16.64
C ARG A 168 -2.21 -13.93 -16.50
N VAL A 169 -3.00 -15.00 -16.49
CA VAL A 169 -4.45 -14.90 -16.64
C VAL A 169 -5.13 -15.71 -15.54
N SER A 170 -6.09 -15.09 -14.88
CA SER A 170 -7.08 -15.78 -14.05
C SER A 170 -8.49 -15.61 -14.60
N VAL A 171 -9.40 -16.47 -14.17
CA VAL A 171 -10.80 -16.44 -14.61
C VAL A 171 -11.72 -16.55 -13.39
N ASP A 172 -12.65 -15.60 -13.27
CA ASP A 172 -13.69 -15.62 -12.25
C ASP A 172 -15.05 -16.00 -12.83
N THR A 173 -15.56 -17.17 -12.43
CA THR A 173 -16.90 -17.64 -12.78
C THR A 173 -17.34 -18.78 -11.88
N PHE A 174 -18.65 -18.85 -11.62
CA PHE A 174 -19.24 -20.00 -10.91
C PHE A 174 -19.50 -21.22 -11.80
N ASP A 175 -19.46 -21.08 -13.13
CA ASP A 175 -19.73 -22.20 -14.05
C ASP A 175 -18.53 -23.14 -14.14
N GLY A 176 -18.62 -24.32 -13.49
CA GLY A 176 -17.55 -25.33 -13.49
C GLY A 176 -17.11 -25.78 -14.88
N GLY A 177 -18.02 -25.76 -15.87
CA GLY A 177 -17.65 -26.03 -17.26
C GLY A 177 -16.73 -24.96 -17.85
N SER A 178 -16.96 -23.69 -17.54
CA SER A 178 -16.08 -22.58 -17.93
C SER A 178 -14.76 -22.60 -17.18
N LEU A 179 -14.75 -22.96 -15.89
CA LEU A 179 -13.52 -23.14 -15.11
C LEU A 179 -12.58 -24.18 -15.75
N ARG A 180 -13.12 -25.36 -16.08
CA ARG A 180 -12.36 -26.41 -16.79
C ARG A 180 -11.79 -25.92 -18.11
N ARG A 181 -12.63 -25.32 -18.95
CA ARG A 181 -12.22 -24.77 -20.25
C ARG A 181 -11.15 -23.69 -20.10
N ALA A 182 -11.24 -22.85 -19.09
CA ALA A 182 -10.24 -21.82 -18.79
C ALA A 182 -8.89 -22.44 -18.41
N ALA A 183 -8.88 -23.44 -17.52
CA ALA A 183 -7.66 -24.16 -17.16
C ALA A 183 -7.01 -24.86 -18.36
N GLU A 184 -7.79 -25.58 -19.17
CA GLU A 184 -7.32 -26.23 -20.40
C GLU A 184 -6.77 -25.22 -21.43
N ALA A 185 -7.30 -23.99 -21.42
CA ALA A 185 -6.81 -22.89 -22.24
C ALA A 185 -5.55 -22.20 -21.69
N GLY A 186 -5.11 -22.56 -20.48
CA GLY A 186 -3.88 -22.07 -19.86
C GLY A 186 -4.07 -20.96 -18.83
N ALA A 187 -5.25 -20.82 -18.23
CA ALA A 187 -5.44 -19.98 -17.06
C ALA A 187 -4.57 -20.49 -15.89
N GLU A 188 -3.95 -19.57 -15.16
CA GLU A 188 -3.04 -19.87 -14.05
C GLU A 188 -3.79 -20.03 -12.72
N LEU A 189 -4.92 -19.34 -12.58
CA LEU A 189 -5.73 -19.30 -11.37
C LEU A 189 -7.21 -19.24 -11.72
N LEU A 190 -8.03 -19.97 -10.97
CA LEU A 190 -9.48 -20.06 -11.14
C LEU A 190 -10.18 -19.52 -9.88
N LEU A 191 -11.06 -18.54 -10.03
CA LEU A 191 -11.69 -17.87 -8.89
C LEU A 191 -13.09 -18.43 -8.59
N SER A 192 -13.60 -18.11 -7.41
CA SER A 192 -14.98 -18.40 -6.99
C SER A 192 -15.32 -19.90 -6.89
N VAL A 193 -14.38 -20.71 -6.39
CA VAL A 193 -14.60 -22.14 -6.12
C VAL A 193 -15.24 -22.33 -4.75
N ASN A 194 -16.34 -23.08 -4.69
CA ASN A 194 -17.02 -23.47 -3.45
C ASN A 194 -17.70 -24.84 -3.62
N GLY A 195 -18.44 -25.31 -2.61
CA GLY A 195 -19.04 -26.65 -2.60
C GLY A 195 -19.98 -26.94 -3.77
N SER A 196 -20.50 -25.91 -4.46
CA SER A 196 -21.37 -26.09 -5.63
C SER A 196 -20.62 -26.42 -6.93
N ASN A 197 -19.34 -26.09 -7.05
CA ASN A 197 -18.54 -26.27 -8.26
C ASN A 197 -17.18 -26.94 -8.04
N ILE A 198 -16.82 -27.27 -6.79
CA ILE A 198 -15.51 -27.82 -6.41
C ILE A 198 -15.13 -29.08 -7.18
N ASP A 199 -16.09 -29.98 -7.44
CA ASP A 199 -15.86 -31.21 -8.21
C ASP A 199 -15.32 -30.94 -9.62
N SER A 200 -15.61 -29.76 -10.18
CA SER A 200 -15.19 -29.41 -11.53
C SER A 200 -13.70 -29.09 -11.66
N VAL A 201 -13.00 -28.82 -10.54
CA VAL A 201 -11.61 -28.36 -10.51
C VAL A 201 -10.61 -29.39 -9.96
N LEU A 202 -11.08 -30.48 -9.35
CA LEU A 202 -10.24 -31.43 -8.60
C LEU A 202 -9.15 -32.11 -9.44
N ASP A 203 -9.39 -32.31 -10.74
CA ASP A 203 -8.50 -33.01 -11.66
C ASP A 203 -7.67 -32.06 -12.55
N LEU A 204 -7.82 -30.75 -12.40
CA LEU A 204 -7.21 -29.77 -13.30
C LEU A 204 -5.74 -29.47 -12.98
N GLY A 205 -5.31 -29.68 -11.73
CA GLY A 205 -3.99 -29.28 -11.25
C GLY A 205 -3.73 -27.76 -11.29
N CYS A 206 -4.77 -26.97 -11.56
CA CYS A 206 -4.73 -25.51 -11.59
C CYS A 206 -4.95 -24.97 -10.16
N ARG A 207 -4.33 -23.83 -9.83
CA ARG A 207 -4.57 -23.18 -8.54
C ARG A 207 -5.96 -22.57 -8.53
N VAL A 208 -6.62 -22.59 -7.38
CA VAL A 208 -7.98 -22.03 -7.23
C VAL A 208 -8.07 -21.01 -6.10
N VAL A 209 -9.04 -20.10 -6.16
CA VAL A 209 -9.48 -19.30 -5.02
C VAL A 209 -10.74 -19.95 -4.47
N VAL A 210 -10.65 -20.42 -3.23
CA VAL A 210 -11.75 -21.09 -2.53
C VAL A 210 -12.45 -20.11 -1.60
N ILE A 211 -13.77 -20.07 -1.69
CA ILE A 211 -14.65 -19.21 -0.89
C ILE A 211 -15.64 -20.06 -0.09
N PRO A 212 -16.24 -19.53 1.00
CA PRO A 212 -17.35 -20.19 1.67
C PRO A 212 -18.59 -20.30 0.79
N ASP A 213 -19.46 -21.26 1.10
CA ASP A 213 -20.75 -21.40 0.44
C ASP A 213 -21.69 -20.26 0.81
N PHE A 214 -22.44 -19.75 -0.15
CA PHE A 214 -23.32 -18.59 0.03
C PHE A 214 -24.42 -18.75 1.09
N ARG A 215 -24.84 -19.99 1.39
CA ARG A 215 -25.91 -20.24 2.36
C ARG A 215 -25.46 -20.04 3.81
N ASP A 216 -24.19 -20.28 4.08
CA ASP A 216 -23.61 -20.26 5.43
C ASP A 216 -22.66 -19.05 5.59
N ARG A 217 -21.86 -18.72 4.56
CA ARG A 217 -20.83 -17.67 4.56
C ARG A 217 -19.92 -17.68 5.81
N SER A 218 -19.83 -18.85 6.45
CA SER A 218 -19.09 -19.10 7.68
C SER A 218 -17.65 -19.51 7.40
N LEU A 219 -16.80 -19.47 8.42
CA LEU A 219 -15.47 -20.07 8.33
C LEU A 219 -15.56 -21.59 8.22
N ASP A 220 -16.45 -22.25 8.96
CA ASP A 220 -16.67 -23.70 8.88
C ASP A 220 -16.96 -24.17 7.45
N SER A 221 -17.73 -23.39 6.68
CA SER A 221 -18.01 -23.67 5.27
C SER A 221 -16.77 -23.53 4.38
N LEU A 222 -15.95 -22.50 4.62
CA LEU A 222 -14.68 -22.32 3.92
C LEU A 222 -13.70 -23.45 4.26
N GLU A 223 -13.59 -23.82 5.54
CA GLU A 223 -12.74 -24.91 6.03
C GLU A 223 -13.13 -26.24 5.39
N SER A 224 -14.43 -26.55 5.35
CA SER A 224 -14.93 -27.77 4.68
C SER A 224 -14.55 -27.82 3.19
N ASN A 225 -14.61 -26.68 2.49
CA ASN A 225 -14.19 -26.59 1.09
C ASN A 225 -12.66 -26.75 0.94
N ILE A 226 -11.88 -26.19 1.86
CA ILE A 226 -10.41 -26.34 1.90
C ILE A 226 -10.02 -27.80 2.10
N GLU A 227 -10.66 -28.52 3.04
CA GLU A 227 -10.35 -29.93 3.30
C GLU A 227 -10.52 -30.82 2.07
N VAL A 228 -11.51 -30.53 1.22
CA VAL A 228 -11.72 -31.23 -0.05
C VAL A 228 -10.57 -30.98 -1.02
N LEU A 229 -10.13 -29.72 -1.16
CA LEU A 229 -9.01 -29.35 -2.03
C LEU A 229 -7.69 -29.95 -1.55
N GLU A 230 -7.41 -29.91 -0.23
CA GLU A 230 -6.23 -30.51 0.37
C GLU A 230 -6.20 -32.02 0.17
N SER A 231 -7.34 -32.69 0.37
CA SER A 231 -7.46 -34.15 0.16
C SER A 231 -7.22 -34.55 -1.30
N ALA A 232 -7.58 -33.68 -2.24
CA ALA A 232 -7.34 -33.87 -3.68
C ALA A 232 -5.96 -33.37 -4.13
N GLY A 233 -5.19 -32.69 -3.28
CA GLY A 233 -3.89 -32.10 -3.63
C GLY A 233 -3.98 -30.90 -4.57
N VAL A 234 -5.12 -30.18 -4.58
CA VAL A 234 -5.33 -28.99 -5.40
C VAL A 234 -4.76 -27.76 -4.68
N PRO A 235 -3.83 -27.01 -5.28
CA PRO A 235 -3.30 -25.80 -4.67
C PRO A 235 -4.37 -24.70 -4.63
N TYR A 236 -4.42 -23.91 -3.56
CA TYR A 236 -5.45 -22.89 -3.39
C TYR A 236 -4.95 -21.56 -2.80
N LEU A 237 -5.85 -20.58 -2.81
CA LEU A 237 -5.87 -19.36 -2.02
C LEU A 237 -7.20 -19.33 -1.27
N ALA A 238 -7.18 -19.14 0.03
CA ALA A 238 -8.41 -19.00 0.80
C ALA A 238 -8.93 -17.57 0.73
N ASP A 239 -10.21 -17.40 0.45
CA ASP A 239 -10.88 -16.11 0.47
C ASP A 239 -12.12 -16.16 1.37
N PRO A 240 -12.02 -15.65 2.62
CA PRO A 240 -13.17 -15.45 3.50
C PRO A 240 -14.25 -14.50 2.99
N VAL A 241 -14.05 -13.83 1.85
CA VAL A 241 -14.93 -12.85 1.19
C VAL A 241 -15.04 -11.56 1.98
N LEU A 242 -14.64 -10.44 1.39
CA LEU A 242 -14.79 -9.12 2.00
C LEU A 242 -16.15 -8.51 1.65
N ASP A 243 -16.89 -8.04 2.66
CA ASP A 243 -18.19 -7.37 2.46
C ASP A 243 -18.00 -5.86 2.24
N PRO A 244 -18.84 -5.19 1.42
CA PRO A 244 -18.73 -3.75 1.19
C PRO A 244 -19.17 -2.93 2.40
N PHE A 245 -18.73 -1.67 2.48
CA PHE A 245 -19.35 -0.68 3.37
C PHE A 245 -20.73 -0.23 2.87
N PRO A 246 -21.65 0.16 3.78
CA PRO A 246 -21.68 -0.14 5.22
C PRO A 246 -22.23 -1.54 5.51
N PHE A 247 -22.35 -2.42 4.52
CA PHE A 247 -23.06 -3.69 4.57
C PHE A 247 -22.19 -4.87 5.04
N GLY A 248 -21.43 -4.69 6.12
CA GLY A 248 -20.79 -5.80 6.82
C GLY A 248 -19.27 -5.86 6.77
N LEU A 249 -18.57 -4.84 6.23
CA LEU A 249 -17.10 -4.86 6.16
C LEU A 249 -16.44 -5.26 7.49
N VAL A 250 -16.81 -4.62 8.61
CA VAL A 250 -16.18 -4.88 9.91
C VAL A 250 -16.31 -6.34 10.32
N GLY A 251 -17.48 -6.94 10.11
CA GLY A 251 -17.70 -8.37 10.38
C GLY A 251 -16.90 -9.28 9.44
N SER A 252 -16.78 -8.91 8.16
CA SER A 252 -15.91 -9.64 7.23
C SER A 252 -14.43 -9.51 7.57
N LEU A 253 -13.95 -8.35 8.04
CA LEU A 253 -12.57 -8.19 8.51
C LEU A 253 -12.31 -9.02 9.76
N GLU A 254 -13.26 -9.09 10.70
CA GLU A 254 -13.17 -10.01 11.83
C GLU A 254 -13.01 -11.46 11.34
N ARG A 255 -13.74 -11.87 10.30
CA ARG A 255 -13.63 -13.19 9.68
C ARG A 255 -12.23 -13.45 9.11
N TYR A 256 -11.62 -12.49 8.40
CA TYR A 256 -10.22 -12.60 7.97
C TYR A 256 -9.23 -12.70 9.14
N ILE A 257 -9.43 -11.89 10.19
CA ILE A 257 -8.58 -11.92 11.39
C ILE A 257 -8.66 -13.29 12.08
N GLN A 258 -9.87 -13.83 12.23
CA GLN A 258 -10.09 -15.15 12.82
C GLN A 258 -9.44 -16.25 11.96
N PHE A 259 -9.66 -16.21 10.64
CA PHE A 259 -9.06 -17.19 9.73
C PHE A 259 -7.53 -17.16 9.77
N ARG A 260 -6.89 -15.98 9.67
CA ARG A 260 -5.41 -15.87 9.74
C ARG A 260 -4.85 -16.36 11.07
N ARG A 261 -5.60 -16.21 12.18
CA ARG A 261 -5.17 -16.74 13.49
C ARG A 261 -5.23 -18.27 13.55
N LEU A 262 -6.26 -18.87 12.95
CA LEU A 262 -6.43 -20.33 12.91
C LEU A 262 -5.46 -20.98 11.90
N TYR A 263 -5.20 -20.30 10.78
CA TYR A 263 -4.43 -20.79 9.65
C TYR A 263 -3.31 -19.80 9.29
N PRO A 264 -2.25 -19.70 10.13
CA PRO A 264 -1.22 -18.67 10.01
C PRO A 264 -0.45 -18.72 8.69
N ASP A 265 -0.27 -19.91 8.12
CA ASP A 265 0.55 -20.12 6.91
C ASP A 265 -0.29 -20.32 5.62
N THR A 266 -1.62 -20.36 5.73
CA THR A 266 -2.49 -20.58 4.57
C THR A 266 -2.50 -19.33 3.69
N PRO A 267 -2.23 -19.45 2.37
CA PRO A 267 -2.18 -18.28 1.52
C PRO A 267 -3.59 -17.75 1.25
N MET A 268 -3.76 -16.44 1.30
CA MET A 268 -5.08 -15.78 1.24
C MET A 268 -5.20 -14.81 0.08
N LEU A 269 -6.43 -14.70 -0.44
CA LEU A 269 -6.84 -13.63 -1.33
C LEU A 269 -7.86 -12.72 -0.65
N MET A 270 -7.83 -11.43 -0.98
CA MET A 270 -8.84 -10.46 -0.57
C MET A 270 -9.38 -9.66 -1.76
N GLY A 271 -10.68 -9.75 -2.01
CA GLY A 271 -11.37 -8.89 -2.97
C GLY A 271 -11.61 -7.49 -2.40
N ILE A 272 -10.85 -6.50 -2.86
CA ILE A 272 -10.91 -5.12 -2.34
C ILE A 272 -11.67 -4.16 -3.26
N GLY A 273 -11.93 -4.54 -4.52
CA GLY A 273 -12.51 -3.64 -5.52
C GLY A 273 -13.83 -2.98 -5.10
N ASN A 274 -14.68 -3.70 -4.37
CA ASN A 274 -15.93 -3.14 -3.85
C ASN A 274 -15.73 -1.95 -2.89
N GLN A 275 -14.58 -1.86 -2.21
CA GLN A 275 -14.32 -0.77 -1.27
C GLN A 275 -14.03 0.56 -1.99
N THR A 276 -13.53 0.51 -3.22
CA THR A 276 -13.30 1.69 -4.07
C THR A 276 -14.44 1.92 -5.06
N GLU A 277 -14.96 0.86 -5.67
CA GLU A 277 -16.00 0.96 -6.71
C GLU A 277 -17.38 1.36 -6.15
N LEU A 278 -17.73 0.92 -4.93
CA LEU A 278 -19.05 1.19 -4.33
C LEU A 278 -19.05 2.36 -3.34
N MET A 279 -17.95 3.12 -3.29
CA MET A 279 -17.80 4.27 -2.41
C MET A 279 -17.23 5.45 -3.20
N GLU A 280 -18.07 6.47 -3.42
CA GLU A 280 -17.64 7.72 -4.07
C GLU A 280 -16.81 8.57 -3.10
N ALA A 281 -15.57 8.16 -2.90
CA ALA A 281 -14.58 8.78 -2.01
C ALA A 281 -13.19 8.79 -2.67
N ASP A 282 -12.21 9.36 -1.96
CA ASP A 282 -10.81 9.35 -2.39
C ASP A 282 -10.26 7.92 -2.41
N SER A 283 -10.12 7.36 -3.61
CA SER A 283 -9.70 5.98 -3.86
C SER A 283 -8.25 5.73 -3.45
N SER A 284 -7.34 6.70 -3.60
CA SER A 284 -5.97 6.64 -3.07
C SER A 284 -5.95 6.34 -1.57
N GLY A 285 -6.69 7.10 -0.76
CA GLY A 285 -6.76 6.90 0.69
C GLY A 285 -7.36 5.55 1.08
N VAL A 286 -8.40 5.10 0.36
CA VAL A 286 -9.02 3.78 0.58
C VAL A 286 -8.04 2.65 0.25
N ASN A 287 -7.37 2.72 -0.90
CA ASN A 287 -6.36 1.74 -1.31
C ASN A 287 -5.17 1.71 -0.33
N ALA A 288 -4.73 2.86 0.18
CA ALA A 288 -3.68 2.93 1.19
C ALA A 288 -4.07 2.19 2.49
N MET A 289 -5.30 2.39 2.97
CA MET A 289 -5.81 1.66 4.13
C MET A 289 -5.95 0.16 3.86
N MET A 290 -6.49 -0.22 2.69
CA MET A 290 -6.64 -1.63 2.33
C MET A 290 -5.29 -2.33 2.19
N ALA A 291 -4.28 -1.69 1.60
CA ALA A 291 -2.93 -2.24 1.51
C ALA A 291 -2.29 -2.44 2.89
N ALA A 292 -2.51 -1.52 3.84
CA ALA A 292 -2.03 -1.66 5.20
C ALA A 292 -2.69 -2.86 5.91
N ILE A 293 -4.02 -2.99 5.80
CA ILE A 293 -4.77 -4.13 6.34
C ILE A 293 -4.30 -5.44 5.71
N CYS A 294 -4.15 -5.49 4.39
CA CYS A 294 -3.64 -6.66 3.67
C CYS A 294 -2.24 -7.05 4.15
N THR A 295 -1.37 -6.06 4.39
CA THR A 295 -0.01 -6.29 4.89
C THR A 295 -0.02 -6.87 6.31
N GLU A 296 -0.84 -6.33 7.22
CA GLU A 296 -0.98 -6.84 8.59
C GLU A 296 -1.58 -8.25 8.64
N LEU A 297 -2.53 -8.54 7.77
CA LEU A 297 -3.14 -9.87 7.63
C LEU A 297 -2.32 -10.85 6.79
N SER A 298 -1.16 -10.41 6.28
CA SER A 298 -0.31 -11.21 5.37
C SER A 298 -1.12 -11.80 4.20
N ILE A 299 -1.89 -10.95 3.51
CA ILE A 299 -2.65 -11.35 2.33
C ILE A 299 -1.68 -11.49 1.15
N ASP A 300 -1.75 -12.62 0.44
CA ASP A 300 -0.85 -12.97 -0.66
C ASP A 300 -1.28 -12.35 -1.99
N ALA A 301 -2.59 -12.17 -2.17
CA ALA A 301 -3.16 -11.65 -3.41
C ALA A 301 -4.38 -10.78 -3.16
N VAL A 302 -4.57 -9.75 -3.98
CA VAL A 302 -5.80 -8.94 -3.99
C VAL A 302 -6.48 -9.02 -5.34
N LEU A 303 -7.81 -9.04 -5.32
CA LEU A 303 -8.64 -8.82 -6.51
C LEU A 303 -9.19 -7.39 -6.46
N THR A 304 -8.91 -6.61 -7.50
CA THR A 304 -9.41 -5.23 -7.64
C THR A 304 -9.73 -4.90 -9.09
N THR A 305 -10.38 -3.77 -9.33
CA THR A 305 -10.74 -3.28 -10.67
C THR A 305 -10.69 -1.76 -10.73
N SER A 306 -10.94 -1.20 -11.91
CA SER A 306 -11.03 0.25 -12.14
C SER A 306 -12.08 0.53 -13.22
N VAL A 307 -13.36 0.53 -12.82
CA VAL A 307 -14.48 0.69 -13.75
C VAL A 307 -15.14 2.05 -13.61
N VAL A 308 -15.43 2.49 -12.38
CA VAL A 308 -16.06 3.79 -12.13
C VAL A 308 -15.04 4.94 -12.17
N SER A 309 -15.50 6.13 -12.53
CA SER A 309 -14.63 7.28 -12.78
C SER A 309 -13.82 7.74 -11.55
N TRP A 310 -14.36 7.58 -10.34
CA TRP A 310 -13.66 7.96 -9.10
C TRP A 310 -12.64 6.90 -8.63
N ALA A 311 -12.69 5.69 -9.18
CA ALA A 311 -11.76 4.59 -8.90
C ALA A 311 -10.95 4.21 -10.15
N GLU A 312 -10.85 5.10 -11.14
CA GLU A 312 -10.16 4.82 -12.41
C GLU A 312 -8.67 4.49 -12.19
N GLY A 313 -8.04 5.04 -11.15
CA GLY A 313 -6.66 4.78 -10.79
C GLY A 313 -6.44 3.61 -9.83
N ALA A 314 -7.49 2.87 -9.43
CA ALA A 314 -7.43 2.00 -8.27
C ALA A 314 -6.35 0.89 -8.34
N VAL A 315 -6.09 0.32 -9.52
CA VAL A 315 -5.00 -0.65 -9.70
C VAL A 315 -3.63 -0.01 -9.43
N ALA A 316 -3.37 1.15 -10.06
CA ALA A 316 -2.11 1.87 -9.92
C ALA A 316 -1.90 2.46 -8.52
N GLU A 317 -2.98 2.93 -7.89
CA GLU A 317 -2.99 3.39 -6.51
C GLU A 317 -2.66 2.24 -5.55
N PHE A 318 -3.28 1.06 -5.73
CA PHE A 318 -2.97 -0.09 -4.90
C PHE A 318 -1.54 -0.60 -5.12
N ASP A 319 -1.00 -0.58 -6.35
CA ASP A 319 0.41 -0.92 -6.61
C ASP A 319 1.37 -0.01 -5.82
N ARG A 320 1.13 1.30 -5.83
CA ARG A 320 1.91 2.25 -5.03
C ARG A 320 1.75 1.99 -3.53
N ALA A 321 0.54 1.68 -3.09
CA ALA A 321 0.24 1.41 -1.68
C ALA A 321 0.91 0.12 -1.16
N ARG A 322 0.84 -0.99 -1.90
CA ARG A 322 1.50 -2.25 -1.49
C ARG A 322 3.02 -2.09 -1.38
N ARG A 323 3.64 -1.31 -2.28
CA ARG A 323 5.09 -1.02 -2.27
C ARG A 323 5.48 -0.20 -1.04
N LEU A 324 4.68 0.83 -0.73
CA LEU A 324 4.86 1.63 0.48
C LEU A 324 4.77 0.78 1.75
N MET A 325 3.78 -0.10 1.83
CA MET A 325 3.59 -0.96 3.01
C MET A 325 4.65 -2.05 3.11
N PHE A 326 5.09 -2.62 1.99
CA PHE A 326 6.20 -3.56 1.94
C PHE A 326 7.47 -2.93 2.51
N TRP A 327 7.87 -1.76 2.00
CA TRP A 327 9.02 -1.02 2.50
C TRP A 327 8.89 -0.69 3.99
N SER A 328 7.73 -0.18 4.42
CA SER A 328 7.47 0.20 5.81
C SER A 328 7.64 -0.99 6.76
N ARG A 329 7.07 -2.14 6.41
CA ARG A 329 7.17 -3.37 7.19
C ARG A 329 8.60 -3.89 7.26
N ASP A 330 9.28 -4.00 6.12
CA ASP A 330 10.63 -4.56 6.03
C ASP A 330 11.68 -3.68 6.74
N SER A 331 11.58 -2.36 6.53
CA SER A 331 12.46 -1.38 7.14
C SER A 331 12.11 -1.06 8.60
N LYS A 332 10.95 -1.53 9.09
CA LYS A 332 10.40 -1.21 10.43
C LYS A 332 10.26 0.30 10.70
N VAL A 333 9.86 1.04 9.67
CA VAL A 333 9.64 2.49 9.72
C VAL A 333 8.21 2.78 9.35
N LEU A 334 7.58 3.78 9.98
CA LEU A 334 6.22 4.19 9.63
C LEU A 334 6.15 4.68 8.17
N PRO A 335 5.04 4.46 7.44
CA PRO A 335 4.92 4.78 6.01
C PRO A 335 4.76 6.29 5.76
N LYS A 336 5.76 7.09 6.16
CA LYS A 336 5.80 8.55 6.02
C LYS A 336 7.09 8.96 5.31
N HIS A 337 7.02 10.04 4.53
CA HIS A 337 8.15 10.62 3.80
C HIS A 337 8.78 9.75 2.69
N ALA A 338 8.19 8.59 2.40
CA ALA A 338 8.61 7.72 1.29
C ALA A 338 8.25 8.25 -0.11
N LYS A 339 7.43 9.32 -0.20
CA LYS A 339 7.01 9.96 -1.46
C LYS A 339 6.44 8.95 -2.49
N ALA A 340 5.64 7.99 -2.05
CA ALA A 340 5.12 6.89 -2.88
C ALA A 340 4.18 7.31 -4.02
N GLY A 341 3.76 8.58 -4.09
CA GLY A 341 2.85 9.08 -5.14
C GLY A 341 1.40 8.63 -4.98
N LEU A 342 0.95 8.46 -3.72
CA LEU A 342 -0.46 8.22 -3.37
C LEU A 342 -1.24 9.53 -3.25
#